data_AF-A0A9X3X3C3-F1
#
_entry.id   AF-A0A9X3X3C3-F1
#
_cell.length_a   1.000
_cell.length_b   1.000
_cell.length_c   1.000
_cell.angle_alpha   90.00
_cell.angle_beta   90.00
_cell.angle_gamma   90.00
#
_symmetry.space_group_name_H-M   'P 1'
#
loop_
_entity.id
_entity.type
_entity.pdbx_description
1 polymer ?
#
loop_
_entity_poly.entity_id
_entity_poly.type
_entity_poly.pdbx_seq_one_letter_code
_entity_poly.pdbx_strand_id
1 'polypeptide(L)'
;MSKDDRRRGEGGELAAAALSLEQELRRFEELAAGVGRAPLNSQKGLEQAARATSDAAASQARFAEHLKSLVEAVNAARDRQAAAAATINARVVEIDARAARFLDLRERFAQLGARAAEVNVIMQRAAAVKREPGDGSDRTELRASIAQALEGLGAVVEGAQQLMQDAREAEAQDLSREAESLRQQVLSARNKLGLLQKHLEDEGPPPS
;
A
#
# COMPACT_ATOMS: atom_id res chain seq x y z
N MET A 1 8.51 -1.94 -27.77
CA MET A 1 9.49 -2.63 -26.91
C MET A 1 8.95 -2.66 -25.49
N SER A 2 8.64 -3.85 -24.97
CA SER A 2 7.98 -4.00 -23.67
C SER A 2 8.94 -3.67 -22.52
N LYS A 3 8.39 -3.34 -21.34
CA LYS A 3 9.16 -3.03 -20.11
C LYS A 3 10.03 -4.23 -19.68
N ASP A 4 9.62 -5.44 -20.06
CA ASP A 4 10.35 -6.69 -19.83
C ASP A 4 11.50 -6.93 -20.81
N ASP A 5 11.43 -6.44 -22.05
CA ASP A 5 12.56 -6.54 -23.01
C ASP A 5 13.74 -5.68 -22.57
N ARG A 6 13.47 -4.50 -21.99
CA ARG A 6 14.51 -3.64 -21.40
C ARG A 6 15.18 -4.29 -20.18
N ARG A 7 14.40 -4.94 -19.31
CA ARG A 7 14.93 -5.66 -18.13
C ARG A 7 15.79 -6.87 -18.49
N ARG A 8 15.47 -7.59 -19.57
CA ARG A 8 16.28 -8.72 -20.07
C ARG A 8 17.56 -8.27 -20.78
N GLY A 9 17.55 -7.12 -21.45
CA GLY A 9 18.74 -6.55 -22.09
C GLY A 9 19.84 -6.14 -21.09
N GLU A 10 19.44 -5.46 -20.00
CA GLU A 10 20.39 -4.82 -19.06
C GLU A 10 21.03 -5.79 -18.04
N GLY A 11 20.34 -6.89 -17.69
CA GLY A 11 20.97 -8.01 -16.96
C GLY A 11 21.94 -8.79 -17.84
N GLY A 12 21.73 -8.75 -19.16
CA GLY A 12 22.65 -9.27 -20.16
C GLY A 12 23.92 -8.43 -20.28
N GLU A 13 23.83 -7.10 -20.14
CA GLU A 13 24.99 -6.20 -20.31
C GLU A 13 26.10 -6.43 -19.27
N LEU A 14 25.75 -6.55 -17.98
CA LEU A 14 26.74 -6.84 -16.93
C LEU A 14 27.39 -8.21 -17.14
N ALA A 15 26.58 -9.24 -17.41
CA ALA A 15 27.07 -10.59 -17.66
C ALA A 15 27.93 -10.67 -18.94
N ALA A 16 27.54 -9.95 -19.99
CA ALA A 16 28.27 -9.87 -21.25
C ALA A 16 29.61 -9.15 -21.07
N ALA A 17 29.64 -8.01 -20.36
CA ALA A 17 30.88 -7.29 -20.08
C ALA A 17 31.87 -8.14 -19.27
N ALA A 18 31.39 -8.86 -18.25
CA ALA A 18 32.21 -9.78 -17.46
C ALA A 18 32.75 -10.93 -18.32
N LEU A 19 31.91 -11.51 -19.20
CA LEU A 19 32.32 -12.58 -20.11
C LEU A 19 33.38 -12.11 -21.11
N SER A 20 33.21 -10.93 -21.71
CA SER A 20 34.18 -10.36 -22.65
C SER A 20 35.53 -10.08 -21.98
N LEU A 21 35.52 -9.57 -20.74
CA LEU A 21 36.74 -9.35 -19.97
C LEU A 21 37.49 -10.66 -19.70
N GLU A 22 36.77 -11.69 -19.25
CA GLU A 22 37.31 -13.02 -18.97
C GLU A 22 37.90 -13.68 -20.23
N GLN A 23 37.23 -13.54 -21.38
CA GLN A 23 37.72 -14.06 -22.66
C GLN A 23 39.02 -13.37 -23.09
N GLU A 24 39.12 -12.05 -22.95
CA GLU A 24 40.34 -11.32 -23.33
C GLU A 24 41.48 -11.58 -22.35
N LEU A 25 41.20 -11.80 -21.06
CA LEU A 25 42.20 -12.18 -20.07
C LEU A 25 42.87 -13.51 -20.45
N ARG A 26 42.08 -14.54 -20.75
CA ARG A 26 42.61 -15.85 -21.19
C ARG A 26 43.46 -15.73 -22.44
N ARG A 27 43.00 -14.94 -23.41
CA ARG A 27 43.76 -14.68 -24.63
C ARG A 27 45.10 -13.99 -24.34
N PHE A 28 45.11 -13.01 -23.44
CA PHE A 28 46.33 -12.33 -23.03
C PHE A 28 47.31 -13.29 -22.34
N GLU A 29 46.82 -14.16 -21.46
CA GLU A 29 47.61 -15.20 -20.79
C GLU A 29 48.24 -16.19 -21.78
N GLU A 30 47.47 -16.64 -22.79
CA GLU A 30 47.97 -17.49 -23.88
C GLU A 30 49.08 -16.80 -24.69
N LEU A 31 48.89 -15.53 -25.04
CA LEU A 31 49.89 -14.74 -25.77
C LEU A 31 51.16 -14.52 -24.94
N ALA A 32 51.02 -14.21 -23.65
CA ALA A 32 52.15 -14.04 -22.73
C ALA A 32 52.96 -15.35 -22.58
N ALA A 33 52.28 -16.49 -22.45
CA ALA A 33 52.91 -17.80 -22.42
C ALA A 33 53.65 -18.12 -23.75
N GLY A 34 53.08 -17.71 -24.89
CA GLY A 34 53.69 -17.83 -26.21
C GLY A 34 54.97 -16.99 -26.35
N VAL A 35 54.94 -15.73 -25.91
CA VAL A 35 56.11 -14.84 -25.90
C VAL A 35 57.23 -15.44 -25.04
N GLY A 36 56.92 -15.95 -23.85
CA GLY A 36 57.92 -16.54 -22.94
C GLY A 36 58.59 -17.82 -23.46
N ARG A 37 57.98 -18.50 -24.44
CA ARG A 37 58.50 -19.76 -25.04
C ARG A 37 59.19 -19.56 -26.39
N ALA A 38 59.13 -18.36 -26.97
CA ALA A 38 59.65 -18.11 -28.30
C ALA A 38 61.20 -18.18 -28.33
N PRO A 39 61.81 -18.96 -29.25
CA PRO A 39 63.27 -19.03 -29.34
C PRO A 39 63.84 -17.71 -29.89
N LEU A 40 64.83 -17.14 -29.21
CA LEU A 40 65.45 -15.86 -29.59
C LEU A 40 66.82 -16.03 -30.29
N ASN A 41 67.17 -17.26 -30.66
CA ASN A 41 68.47 -17.63 -31.23
C ASN A 41 68.48 -17.68 -32.77
N SER A 42 67.40 -17.29 -33.43
CA SER A 42 67.29 -17.25 -34.89
C SER A 42 66.50 -16.04 -35.33
N GLN A 43 66.78 -15.53 -36.54
CA GLN A 43 66.03 -14.41 -37.11
C GLN A 43 64.52 -14.68 -37.14
N LYS A 44 64.13 -15.89 -37.58
CA LYS A 44 62.72 -16.31 -37.60
C LYS A 44 62.10 -16.34 -36.21
N GLY A 45 62.86 -16.79 -35.20
CA GLY A 45 62.42 -16.81 -33.81
C GLY A 45 62.22 -15.40 -33.23
N LEU A 46 63.12 -14.47 -33.55
CA LEU A 46 62.99 -13.05 -33.19
C LEU A 46 61.76 -12.40 -33.85
N GLU A 47 61.52 -12.66 -35.14
CA GLU A 47 60.33 -12.18 -35.86
C GLU A 47 59.02 -12.71 -35.23
N GLN A 48 59.01 -13.99 -34.82
CA GLN A 48 57.87 -14.60 -34.15
C GLN A 48 57.63 -14.01 -32.76
N ALA A 49 58.69 -13.80 -31.98
CA ALA A 49 58.62 -13.16 -30.65
C ALA A 49 58.11 -11.71 -30.75
N ALA A 50 58.57 -10.96 -31.75
CA ALA A 50 58.11 -9.59 -32.00
C ALA A 50 56.61 -9.54 -32.34
N ARG A 51 56.11 -10.44 -33.20
CA ARG A 51 54.67 -10.56 -33.49
C ARG A 51 53.86 -10.92 -32.25
N ALA A 52 54.26 -11.94 -31.50
CA ALA A 52 53.56 -12.36 -30.29
C ALA A 52 53.50 -11.24 -29.24
N THR A 53 54.57 -10.43 -29.13
CA THR A 53 54.60 -9.26 -28.24
C THR A 53 53.65 -8.16 -28.71
N SER A 54 53.58 -7.91 -30.03
CA SER A 54 52.62 -6.97 -30.61
C SER A 54 51.18 -7.40 -30.37
N ASP A 55 50.88 -8.69 -30.54
CA ASP A 55 49.55 -9.24 -30.30
C ASP A 55 49.17 -9.15 -28.81
N ALA A 56 50.12 -9.40 -27.91
CA ALA A 56 49.93 -9.24 -26.46
C ALA A 56 49.64 -7.78 -26.09
N ALA A 57 50.37 -6.81 -26.66
CA ALA A 57 50.10 -5.39 -26.44
C ALA A 57 48.70 -4.98 -26.94
N ALA A 58 48.28 -5.46 -28.10
CA ALA A 58 46.93 -5.23 -28.60
C ALA A 58 45.85 -5.89 -27.73
N SER A 59 46.15 -7.07 -27.16
CA SER A 59 45.28 -7.77 -26.22
C SER A 59 45.14 -7.04 -24.90
N GLN A 60 46.23 -6.49 -24.36
CA GLN A 60 46.22 -5.65 -23.17
C GLN A 60 45.35 -4.39 -23.36
N ALA A 61 45.41 -3.75 -24.53
CA ALA A 61 44.55 -2.62 -24.83
C ALA A 61 43.07 -3.00 -24.85
N ARG A 62 42.70 -4.13 -25.47
CA ARG A 62 41.31 -4.64 -25.45
C ARG A 62 40.85 -5.02 -24.04
N PHE A 63 41.73 -5.60 -23.23
CA PHE A 63 41.43 -5.91 -21.83
C PHE A 63 41.04 -4.65 -21.04
N ALA A 64 41.78 -3.55 -21.21
CA ALA A 64 41.47 -2.28 -20.56
C ALA A 64 40.08 -1.73 -20.96
N GLU A 65 39.71 -1.85 -22.24
CA GLU A 65 38.38 -1.46 -22.71
C GLU A 65 37.28 -2.35 -22.12
N HIS A 66 37.47 -3.67 -22.09
CA HIS A 66 36.49 -4.57 -21.47
C HIS A 66 36.35 -4.32 -19.95
N LEU A 67 37.44 -3.98 -19.26
CA LEU A 67 37.41 -3.65 -17.84
C LEU A 67 36.60 -2.36 -17.61
N LYS A 68 36.82 -1.35 -18.45
CA LYS A 68 36.03 -0.12 -18.42
C LYS A 68 34.55 -0.40 -18.64
N SER A 69 34.19 -1.19 -19.65
CA SER A 69 32.80 -1.59 -19.90
C SER A 69 32.18 -2.34 -18.73
N LEU A 70 32.94 -3.21 -18.05
CA LEU A 70 32.46 -3.92 -16.85
C LEU A 70 32.16 -2.93 -15.71
N VAL A 71 33.05 -1.97 -15.45
CA VAL A 71 32.85 -0.94 -14.42
C VAL A 71 31.63 -0.09 -14.74
N GLU A 72 31.44 0.31 -15.99
CA GLU A 72 30.24 1.03 -16.45
C GLU A 72 28.97 0.22 -16.22
N ALA A 73 28.98 -1.07 -16.56
CA ALA A 73 27.83 -1.96 -16.34
C ALA A 73 27.51 -2.18 -14.86
N VAL A 74 28.52 -2.27 -13.99
CA VAL A 74 28.35 -2.36 -12.53
C VAL A 74 27.72 -1.09 -11.98
N ASN A 75 28.19 0.09 -12.40
CA ASN A 75 27.62 1.37 -11.98
C ASN A 75 26.17 1.50 -12.43
N ALA A 76 25.85 1.13 -13.68
CA ALA A 76 24.48 1.13 -14.17
C ALA A 76 23.58 0.18 -13.35
N ALA A 77 24.06 -1.01 -13.01
CA ALA A 77 23.33 -1.95 -12.15
C ALA A 77 23.07 -1.38 -10.74
N ARG A 78 24.07 -0.72 -10.15
CA ARG A 78 23.95 -0.04 -8.86
C ARG A 78 22.90 1.07 -8.91
N ASP A 79 22.94 1.92 -9.94
CA ASP A 79 22.01 3.04 -10.06
C ASP A 79 20.57 2.54 -10.26
N ARG A 80 20.36 1.44 -11.00
CA ARG A 80 19.06 0.76 -11.09
C ARG A 80 18.58 0.21 -9.75
N GLN A 81 19.48 -0.41 -8.98
CA GLN A 81 19.16 -0.90 -7.64
C GLN A 81 18.76 0.24 -6.72
N ALA A 82 19.49 1.37 -6.74
CA ALA A 82 19.18 2.55 -5.94
C ALA A 82 17.81 3.15 -6.32
N ALA A 83 17.50 3.25 -7.62
CA ALA A 83 16.20 3.73 -8.09
C ALA A 83 15.04 2.81 -7.67
N ALA A 84 15.26 1.48 -7.74
CA ALA A 84 14.28 0.51 -7.26
C ALA A 84 14.05 0.62 -5.75
N ALA A 85 15.13 0.74 -4.97
CA ALA A 85 15.05 0.93 -3.52
C ALA A 85 14.31 2.23 -3.15
N ALA A 86 14.58 3.33 -3.85
CA ALA A 86 13.86 4.59 -3.67
C ALA A 86 12.37 4.45 -3.95
N THR A 87 11.99 3.72 -5.00
CA THR A 87 10.58 3.43 -5.34
C THR A 87 9.90 2.62 -4.23
N ILE A 88 10.58 1.60 -3.70
CA ILE A 88 10.06 0.79 -2.59
C ILE A 88 9.85 1.66 -1.35
N ASN A 89 10.85 2.44 -0.96
CA ASN A 89 10.77 3.29 0.23
C ASN A 89 9.64 4.32 0.12
N ALA A 90 9.48 4.95 -1.05
CA ALA A 90 8.36 5.88 -1.29
C ALA A 90 7.00 5.18 -1.12
N ARG A 91 6.88 3.94 -1.61
CA ARG A 91 5.65 3.15 -1.45
C ARG A 91 5.40 2.72 -0.01
N VAL A 92 6.43 2.38 0.77
CA VAL A 92 6.27 2.05 2.20
C VAL A 92 5.68 3.23 2.96
N VAL A 93 6.21 4.44 2.76
CA VAL A 93 5.69 5.66 3.40
C VAL A 93 4.22 5.90 3.03
N GLU A 94 3.86 5.70 1.76
CA GLU A 94 2.47 5.84 1.32
C GLU A 94 1.56 4.77 1.94
N ILE A 95 2.00 3.51 2.00
CA ILE A 95 1.26 2.40 2.61
C ILE A 95 1.01 2.70 4.09
N ASP A 96 2.03 3.10 4.84
CA ASP A 96 1.91 3.39 6.27
C ASP A 96 0.93 4.55 6.51
N ALA A 97 1.02 5.62 5.72
CA ALA A 97 0.10 6.75 5.81
C ALA A 97 -1.34 6.35 5.50
N ARG A 98 -1.57 5.54 4.46
CA ARG A 98 -2.91 5.04 4.10
C ARG A 98 -3.44 4.06 5.15
N ALA A 99 -2.61 3.18 5.69
CA ALA A 99 -2.98 2.22 6.72
C ALA A 99 -3.40 2.94 8.01
N ALA A 100 -2.64 3.95 8.45
CA ALA A 100 -2.99 4.75 9.62
C ALA A 100 -4.34 5.45 9.44
N ARG A 101 -4.59 6.07 8.28
CA ARG A 101 -5.89 6.67 7.96
C ARG A 101 -7.02 5.63 7.97
N PHE A 102 -6.79 4.45 7.40
CA PHE A 102 -7.80 3.40 7.36
C PHE A 102 -8.16 2.89 8.76
N LEU A 103 -7.16 2.73 9.64
CA LEU A 103 -7.36 2.33 11.03
C LEU A 103 -8.18 3.37 11.81
N ASP A 104 -7.86 4.65 11.68
CA ASP A 104 -8.64 5.75 12.29
C ASP A 104 -10.11 5.71 11.84
N LEU A 105 -10.34 5.61 10.54
CA LEU A 105 -11.71 5.54 10.00
C LEU A 105 -12.45 4.28 10.48
N ARG A 106 -11.78 3.13 10.57
CA ARG A 106 -12.36 1.89 11.10
C ARG A 106 -12.72 2.01 12.58
N GLU A 107 -11.88 2.65 13.39
CA GLU A 107 -12.16 2.90 14.80
C GLU A 107 -13.39 3.82 14.96
N ARG A 108 -13.45 4.92 14.20
CA ARG A 108 -14.61 5.81 14.16
C ARG A 108 -15.88 5.08 13.74
N PHE A 109 -15.81 4.21 12.74
CA PHE A 109 -16.94 3.38 12.33
C PHE A 109 -17.41 2.45 13.46
N ALA A 110 -16.49 1.79 14.15
CA ALA A 110 -16.81 0.92 15.28
C ALA A 110 -17.50 1.69 16.42
N GLN A 111 -17.02 2.90 16.74
CA GLN A 111 -17.64 3.77 17.74
C GLN A 111 -19.07 4.18 17.34
N LEU A 112 -19.32 4.49 16.06
CA LEU A 112 -20.67 4.77 15.57
C LEU A 112 -21.59 3.55 15.67
N GLY A 113 -21.08 2.37 15.32
CA GLY A 113 -21.81 1.11 15.47
C GLY A 113 -22.19 0.80 16.92
N ALA A 114 -21.26 1.02 17.86
CA ALA A 114 -21.53 0.85 19.29
C ALA A 114 -22.63 1.80 19.79
N ARG A 115 -22.56 3.09 19.43
CA ARG A 115 -23.60 4.06 19.76
C ARG A 115 -24.96 3.69 19.16
N ALA A 116 -24.98 3.23 17.91
CA ALA A 116 -26.22 2.77 17.27
C ALA A 116 -26.83 1.57 18.02
N ALA A 117 -26.00 0.64 18.49
CA ALA A 117 -26.43 -0.52 19.26
C ALA A 117 -26.99 -0.12 20.64
N GLU A 118 -26.35 0.81 21.34
CA GLU A 118 -26.84 1.35 22.62
C GLU A 118 -28.24 1.96 22.47
N VAL A 119 -28.49 2.74 21.42
CA VAL A 119 -29.82 3.28 21.17
C VAL A 119 -30.84 2.19 20.84
N ASN A 120 -30.45 1.13 20.14
CA ASN A 120 -31.35 0.00 19.88
C ASN A 120 -31.78 -0.70 21.18
N VAL A 121 -30.91 -0.77 22.19
CA VAL A 121 -31.26 -1.29 23.53
C VAL A 121 -32.30 -0.39 24.21
N ILE A 122 -32.15 0.92 24.11
CA ILE A 122 -33.13 1.89 24.63
C ILE A 122 -34.49 1.69 23.93
N MET A 123 -34.49 1.50 22.61
CA MET A 123 -35.71 1.24 21.84
C MET A 123 -36.41 -0.06 22.29
N GLN A 124 -35.66 -1.12 22.57
CA GLN A 124 -36.23 -2.39 23.06
C GLN A 124 -36.84 -2.24 24.46
N ARG A 125 -36.18 -1.52 25.36
CA ARG A 125 -36.71 -1.20 26.70
C ARG A 125 -37.98 -0.37 26.60
N ALA A 126 -37.99 0.64 25.74
CA ALA A 126 -39.17 1.47 25.49
C ALA A 126 -40.36 0.66 24.97
N ALA A 127 -40.12 -0.32 24.09
CA ALA A 127 -41.16 -1.22 23.59
C ALA A 127 -41.67 -2.21 24.64
N ALA A 128 -40.86 -2.56 25.65
CA ALA A 128 -41.25 -3.44 26.75
C ALA A 128 -42.17 -2.72 27.76
N VAL A 129 -41.85 -1.47 28.13
CA VAL A 129 -42.67 -0.65 29.06
C VAL A 129 -44.09 -0.42 28.51
N LYS A 130 -44.25 -0.32 27.19
CA LYS A 130 -45.57 -0.16 26.54
C LYS A 130 -46.52 -1.38 26.73
N ARG A 131 -46.01 -2.54 27.18
CA ARG A 131 -46.80 -3.77 27.35
C ARG A 131 -47.36 -3.98 28.76
N GLU A 132 -46.90 -3.23 29.74
CA GLU A 132 -47.37 -3.32 31.13
C GLU A 132 -48.19 -2.06 31.49
N PRO A 133 -49.33 -2.20 32.21
CA PRO A 133 -50.09 -1.05 32.68
C PRO A 133 -49.33 -0.35 33.82
N GLY A 134 -48.44 0.57 33.47
CA GLY A 134 -47.67 1.40 34.40
C GLY A 134 -48.37 2.70 34.82
N ASP A 135 -47.88 3.32 35.89
CA ASP A 135 -48.39 4.61 36.38
C ASP A 135 -47.94 5.80 35.50
N GLY A 136 -48.39 7.02 35.82
CA GLY A 136 -48.04 8.22 35.04
C GLY A 136 -46.55 8.62 35.06
N SER A 137 -45.77 8.13 36.02
CA SER A 137 -44.32 8.31 36.14
C SER A 137 -43.57 7.51 35.07
N ASP A 138 -43.96 6.26 34.84
CA ASP A 138 -43.35 5.37 33.83
C ASP A 138 -43.44 5.95 32.41
N ARG A 139 -44.53 6.67 32.10
CA ARG A 139 -44.71 7.31 30.79
C ARG A 139 -43.83 8.55 30.60
N THR A 140 -43.61 9.33 31.66
CA THR A 140 -42.73 10.51 31.62
C THR A 140 -41.28 10.08 31.39
N GLU A 141 -40.82 9.07 32.12
CA GLU A 141 -39.47 8.50 31.97
C GLU A 141 -39.27 7.88 30.58
N LEU A 142 -40.28 7.16 30.07
CA LEU A 142 -40.28 6.60 28.72
C LEU A 142 -40.14 7.69 27.64
N ARG A 143 -40.90 8.79 27.75
CA ARG A 143 -40.81 9.92 26.82
C ARG A 143 -39.41 10.56 26.84
N ALA A 144 -38.84 10.76 28.02
CA ALA A 144 -37.49 11.30 28.16
C ALA A 144 -36.43 10.38 27.53
N SER A 145 -36.54 9.07 27.75
CA SER A 145 -35.64 8.08 27.17
C SER A 145 -35.72 8.01 25.64
N ILE A 146 -36.93 8.12 25.09
CA ILE A 146 -37.16 8.21 23.64
C ILE A 146 -36.54 9.48 23.04
N ALA A 147 -36.70 10.63 23.69
CA ALA A 147 -36.10 11.88 23.23
C ALA A 147 -34.57 11.79 23.21
N GLN A 148 -33.96 11.25 24.28
CA GLN A 148 -32.51 11.03 24.35
C GLN A 148 -32.03 10.06 23.26
N ALA A 149 -32.77 9.00 22.98
CA ALA A 149 -32.47 8.06 21.90
C ALA A 149 -32.57 8.72 20.51
N LEU A 150 -33.54 9.60 20.27
CA LEU A 150 -33.66 10.33 19.00
C LEU A 150 -32.48 11.28 18.76
N GLU A 151 -32.02 11.97 19.82
CA GLU A 151 -30.81 12.79 19.77
C GLU A 151 -29.57 11.94 19.47
N GLY A 152 -29.40 10.82 20.17
CA GLY A 152 -28.32 9.87 19.93
C GLY A 152 -28.28 9.32 18.50
N LEU A 153 -29.43 8.94 17.94
CA LEU A 153 -29.53 8.50 16.54
C LEU A 153 -29.21 9.64 15.57
N GLY A 154 -29.59 10.88 15.89
CA GLY A 154 -29.22 12.07 15.12
C GLY A 154 -27.69 12.21 15.00
N ALA A 155 -27.00 12.16 16.13
CA ALA A 155 -25.54 12.22 16.18
C ALA A 155 -24.87 11.06 15.42
N VAL A 156 -25.44 9.86 15.45
CA VAL A 156 -24.93 8.72 14.67
C VAL A 156 -25.11 8.93 13.17
N VAL A 157 -26.24 9.48 12.71
CA VAL A 157 -26.47 9.78 11.28
C VAL A 157 -25.46 10.81 10.77
N GLU A 158 -25.25 11.89 11.51
CA GLU A 158 -24.27 12.94 11.15
C GLU A 158 -22.85 12.37 11.12
N GLY A 159 -22.48 11.59 12.15
CA GLY A 159 -21.18 10.93 12.21
C GLY A 159 -20.96 9.94 11.06
N ALA A 160 -21.98 9.16 10.69
CA ALA A 160 -21.90 8.23 9.56
C ALA A 160 -21.79 8.96 8.21
N GLN A 161 -22.45 10.11 8.06
CA GLN A 161 -22.32 10.96 6.87
C GLN A 161 -20.91 11.55 6.73
N GLN A 162 -20.33 12.07 7.83
CA GLN A 162 -18.96 12.58 7.82
C GLN A 162 -17.96 11.46 7.52
N LEU A 163 -18.12 10.30 8.17
CA LEU A 163 -17.25 9.14 7.93
C LEU A 163 -17.32 8.66 6.48
N MET A 164 -18.52 8.66 5.86
CA MET A 164 -18.68 8.32 4.45
C MET A 164 -17.89 9.26 3.54
N GLN A 165 -17.88 10.56 3.84
CA GLN A 165 -17.13 11.57 3.08
C GLN A 165 -15.62 11.39 3.28
N ASP A 166 -15.16 11.28 4.53
CA ASP A 166 -13.74 11.07 4.86
C ASP A 166 -13.21 9.77 4.23
N ALA A 167 -14.03 8.71 4.22
CA ALA A 167 -13.68 7.45 3.57
C ALA A 167 -13.57 7.58 2.05
N ARG A 168 -14.37 8.44 1.39
CA ARG A 168 -14.22 8.71 -0.05
C ARG A 168 -12.95 9.48 -0.35
N GLU A 169 -12.65 10.49 0.45
CA GLU A 169 -11.41 11.27 0.33
C GLU A 169 -10.17 10.41 0.58
N ALA A 170 -10.28 9.40 1.45
CA ALA A 170 -9.24 8.41 1.70
C ALA A 170 -9.25 7.21 0.73
N GLU A 171 -10.11 7.22 -0.30
CA GLU A 171 -10.30 6.12 -1.27
C GLU A 171 -10.73 4.77 -0.64
N ALA A 172 -11.23 4.78 0.60
CA ALA A 172 -11.74 3.62 1.33
C ALA A 172 -13.20 3.31 0.93
N GLN A 173 -13.41 2.88 -0.32
CA GLN A 173 -14.74 2.71 -0.92
C GLN A 173 -15.65 1.76 -0.15
N ASP A 174 -15.12 0.64 0.35
CA ASP A 174 -15.90 -0.33 1.10
C ASP A 174 -16.39 0.26 2.42
N LEU A 175 -15.52 0.97 3.14
CA LEU A 175 -15.91 1.64 4.39
C LEU A 175 -16.93 2.76 4.15
N SER A 176 -16.82 3.48 3.04
CA SER A 176 -17.83 4.47 2.63
C SER A 176 -19.20 3.82 2.42
N ARG A 177 -19.26 2.65 1.78
CA ARG A 177 -20.51 1.88 1.59
C ARG A 177 -21.06 1.35 2.92
N GLU A 178 -20.19 0.83 3.79
CA GLU A 178 -20.56 0.37 5.13
C GLU A 178 -21.16 1.52 5.98
N ALA A 179 -20.52 2.70 5.96
CA ALA A 179 -20.99 3.90 6.66
C ALA A 179 -22.36 4.38 6.13
N GLU A 180 -22.56 4.38 4.82
CA GLU A 180 -23.85 4.72 4.22
C GLU A 180 -24.95 3.73 4.61
N SER A 181 -24.64 2.43 4.62
CA SER A 181 -25.58 1.39 5.07
C SER A 181 -25.99 1.61 6.53
N LEU A 182 -25.03 1.86 7.42
CA LEU A 182 -25.31 2.18 8.82
C LEU A 182 -26.20 3.43 8.94
N ARG A 183 -25.89 4.50 8.21
CA ARG A 183 -26.67 5.74 8.20
C ARG A 183 -28.13 5.49 7.84
N GLN A 184 -28.39 4.69 6.80
CA GLN A 184 -29.74 4.34 6.35
C GLN A 184 -30.50 3.52 7.40
N GLN A 185 -29.84 2.55 8.03
CA GLN A 185 -30.43 1.75 9.10
C GLN A 185 -30.83 2.62 10.31
N VAL A 186 -29.94 3.52 10.71
CA VAL A 186 -30.16 4.45 11.83
C VAL A 186 -31.28 5.45 11.53
N LEU A 187 -31.35 5.98 10.30
CA LEU A 187 -32.47 6.83 9.86
C LEU A 187 -33.82 6.09 9.94
N SER A 188 -33.86 4.84 9.50
CA SER A 188 -35.07 4.00 9.62
C SER A 188 -35.49 3.82 11.08
N ALA A 189 -34.54 3.52 11.97
CA ALA A 189 -34.79 3.38 13.40
C ALA A 189 -35.30 4.70 14.02
N ARG A 190 -34.67 5.83 13.69
CA ARG A 190 -35.06 7.17 14.15
C ARG A 190 -36.49 7.52 13.75
N ASN A 191 -36.87 7.22 12.50
CA ASN A 191 -38.23 7.46 12.03
C ASN A 191 -39.28 6.63 12.79
N LYS A 192 -38.99 5.34 13.04
CA LYS A 192 -39.88 4.47 13.85
C LYS A 192 -40.03 5.01 15.27
N LEU A 193 -38.94 5.45 15.88
CA LEU A 193 -38.94 5.99 17.23
C LEU A 193 -39.68 7.34 17.31
N GLY A 194 -39.54 8.21 16.31
CA GLY A 194 -40.28 9.47 16.23
C GLY A 194 -41.79 9.27 16.09
N LEU A 195 -42.24 8.22 15.38
CA LEU A 195 -43.66 7.84 15.34
C LEU A 195 -44.16 7.38 16.72
N LEU A 196 -43.37 6.59 17.44
CA LEU A 196 -43.71 6.16 18.81
C LEU A 196 -43.82 7.35 19.77
N GLN A 197 -42.92 8.33 19.66
CA GLN A 197 -42.97 9.55 20.46
C GLN A 197 -44.29 10.31 20.25
N LYS A 198 -44.68 10.53 18.99
CA LYS A 198 -45.94 11.22 18.65
C LYS A 198 -47.16 10.48 19.19
N HIS A 199 -47.22 9.16 19.05
CA HIS A 199 -48.30 8.37 19.62
C HIS A 199 -48.40 8.51 21.14
N LEU A 200 -47.25 8.55 21.85
CA LEU A 200 -47.25 8.78 23.29
C LEU A 200 -47.70 10.18 23.66
N GLU A 201 -47.42 11.20 22.84
CA GLU A 201 -47.86 12.59 23.02
C GLU A 201 -49.37 12.76 22.79
N ASP A 202 -49.95 12.05 21.81
CA ASP A 202 -51.38 12.08 21.48
C ASP A 202 -52.27 11.36 22.53
N GLU A 203 -51.75 10.35 23.24
CA GLU A 203 -52.45 9.64 24.34
C GLU A 203 -52.43 10.45 25.67
N GLY A 204 -52.84 11.73 25.64
CA GLY A 204 -52.78 12.70 26.75
C GLY A 204 -53.20 12.20 28.15
N PRO A 205 -52.84 12.92 29.24
CA PRO A 205 -53.01 12.44 30.61
C PRO A 205 -54.48 12.11 30.92
N PRO A 206 -54.78 11.08 31.73
CA PRO A 206 -56.15 10.70 32.04
C PRO A 206 -56.92 11.89 32.64
N PRO A 207 -58.21 12.08 32.30
CA PRO A 207 -59.03 13.12 32.91
C PRO A 207 -59.04 12.94 34.43
N SER A 208 -58.87 14.07 35.14
CA SER A 208 -58.84 14.17 36.61
C SER A 208 -60.13 13.69 37.26
#